data_AF-A0A9P0G917-F1
#
_entry.id   AF-A0A9P0G917-F1
#
_cell.length_a   1.000
_cell.length_b   1.000
_cell.length_c   1.000
_cell.angle_alpha   90.00
_cell.angle_beta   90.00
_cell.angle_gamma   90.00
#
_symmetry.space_group_name_H-M   'P 1'
#
loop_
_entity.id
_entity.type
_entity.pdbx_description
1 polymer ?
#
loop_
_entity_poly.entity_id
_entity_poly.type
_entity_poly.pdbx_seq_one_letter_code
_entity_poly.pdbx_strand_id
1 'polypeptide(L)'
;MKEFESDSRIIRSLYFDVRKDKTLLQKNKNGRLYKKTVVEEHISLIEQPEYIYIGHITPTTGTEKSFGKAQLNFFDKNNLELDNLAAVGCNGTVVNTGSKKGVINISDGSAASIASAVLKDVGIITTEDPLTRADKKVSREQKKSRNTAMKEFESDSRIIRSLYFNVRKDKTLLQKNKNGRLYKKTVVEEHISLIEQPEYIYIGHVTPTTGTEKSFGKAQLNFFDKNNLELDNLAAVGCNCTVVNTGSKKGVIKYIEQSFIMVYLPTTRQPIAIKTFIP
;
A
#
# COMPACT_ATOMS: atom_id res chain seq x y z
N MET A 1 9.63 48.89 -5.45
CA MET A 1 9.44 47.45 -5.73
C MET A 1 9.56 46.73 -4.40
N LYS A 2 8.47 46.13 -3.89
CA LYS A 2 8.58 45.21 -2.76
C LYS A 2 9.09 43.89 -3.33
N GLU A 3 10.28 43.48 -2.91
CA GLU A 3 10.76 42.13 -3.11
C GLU A 3 9.75 41.20 -2.45
N PHE A 4 9.11 40.33 -3.24
CA PHE A 4 8.34 39.23 -2.71
C PHE A 4 9.37 38.18 -2.29
N GLU A 5 9.77 38.19 -1.02
CA GLU A 5 10.34 37.00 -0.38
C GLU A 5 9.30 35.89 -0.54
N SER A 6 9.65 34.87 -1.33
CA SER A 6 8.84 33.67 -1.40
C SER A 6 9.04 32.92 -0.09
N ASP A 7 8.14 33.11 0.88
CA ASP A 7 8.14 32.33 2.11
C ASP A 7 8.20 30.84 1.78
N SER A 8 9.25 30.15 2.23
CA SER A 8 9.39 28.71 2.07
C SER A 8 8.27 28.02 2.86
N ARG A 9 7.55 27.11 2.21
CA ARG A 9 6.54 26.32 2.89
C ARG A 9 7.22 25.11 3.53
N ILE A 10 7.20 25.07 4.86
CA ILE A 10 7.70 23.95 5.65
C ILE A 10 6.68 22.81 5.58
N ILE A 11 7.12 21.61 5.22
CA ILE A 11 6.30 20.39 5.23
C ILE A 11 6.79 19.48 6.35
N ARG A 12 5.90 19.10 7.26
CA ARG A 12 6.25 18.21 8.39
C ARG A 12 5.95 16.74 8.13
N SER A 13 4.97 16.43 7.29
CA SER A 13 4.72 15.06 6.89
C SER A 13 4.21 14.96 5.46
N LEU A 14 4.69 13.95 4.74
CA LEU A 14 4.42 13.76 3.33
C LEU A 14 3.87 12.37 3.08
N TYR A 15 2.74 12.28 2.39
CA TYR A 15 2.26 11.04 1.78
C TYR A 15 2.32 11.15 0.27
N PHE A 16 2.79 10.11 -0.41
CA PHE A 16 2.69 10.04 -1.87
C PHE A 16 2.02 8.76 -2.37
N ASP A 17 1.09 8.94 -3.32
CA ASP A 17 0.42 7.85 -4.02
C ASP A 17 0.85 7.81 -5.48
N VAL A 18 1.13 6.62 -5.99
CA VAL A 18 1.56 6.40 -7.37
C VAL A 18 0.48 5.65 -8.12
N ARG A 19 0.03 6.24 -9.23
CA ARG A 19 -0.84 5.59 -10.22
C ARG A 19 -0.12 5.34 -11.53
N LYS A 20 -0.51 4.26 -12.19
CA LYS A 20 0.01 3.87 -13.52
C LYS A 20 -1.16 3.80 -14.49
N ASP A 21 -1.20 4.74 -15.41
CA ASP A 21 -2.24 4.82 -16.42
C ASP A 21 -1.76 4.15 -17.71
N LYS A 22 -2.64 3.37 -18.33
CA LYS A 22 -2.32 2.57 -19.52
C LYS A 22 -3.19 3.02 -20.69
N THR A 23 -2.57 3.64 -21.67
CA THR A 23 -3.23 4.12 -22.88
C THR A 23 -2.93 3.18 -24.05
N LEU A 24 -3.99 2.72 -24.74
CA LEU A 24 -3.85 1.90 -25.94
C LEU A 24 -3.76 2.81 -27.17
N LEU A 25 -2.61 2.78 -27.83
CA LEU A 25 -2.37 3.46 -29.11
C LEU A 25 -2.37 2.44 -30.25
N GLN A 26 -2.81 2.87 -31.42
CA GLN A 26 -2.69 2.10 -32.64
C GLN A 26 -1.55 2.65 -33.48
N LYS A 27 -0.52 1.83 -33.73
CA LYS A 27 0.64 2.22 -34.54
C LYS A 27 0.62 1.45 -35.85
N ASN A 28 0.63 2.16 -36.96
CA ASN A 28 0.85 1.55 -38.26
C ASN A 28 2.35 1.24 -38.43
N LYS A 29 2.67 -0.03 -38.71
CA LYS A 29 3.99 -0.45 -39.18
C LYS A 29 3.79 -1.27 -40.45
N ASN A 30 4.35 -0.80 -41.56
CA ASN A 30 4.33 -1.49 -42.85
C ASN A 30 2.91 -1.89 -43.30
N GLY A 31 1.95 -0.96 -43.19
CA GLY A 31 0.56 -1.18 -43.60
C GLY A 31 -0.28 -2.02 -42.63
N ARG A 32 0.29 -2.55 -41.54
CA ARG A 32 -0.42 -3.27 -40.49
C ARG A 32 -0.54 -2.44 -39.23
N LEU A 33 -1.75 -2.37 -38.67
CA LEU A 33 -2.06 -1.68 -37.43
C LEU A 33 -1.76 -2.59 -36.23
N TYR A 34 -0.83 -2.16 -35.37
CA TYR A 34 -0.47 -2.84 -34.13
C TYR A 34 -0.98 -2.05 -32.93
N LYS A 35 -1.51 -2.74 -31.92
CA LYS A 35 -1.81 -2.14 -30.63
C LYS A 35 -0.51 -1.98 -29.83
N LYS A 36 -0.21 -0.76 -29.42
CA LYS A 36 0.89 -0.40 -28.52
C LYS A 36 0.28 0.13 -27.23
N THR A 37 0.63 -0.45 -26.09
CA THR A 37 0.28 0.14 -24.80
C THR A 37 1.36 1.12 -24.39
N VAL A 38 0.98 2.36 -24.12
CA VAL A 38 1.82 3.36 -23.45
C VAL A 38 1.41 3.37 -21.99
N VAL A 39 2.40 3.37 -21.10
CA VAL A 39 2.19 3.45 -19.67
C VAL A 39 2.75 4.79 -19.21
N GLU A 40 1.89 5.62 -18.64
CA GLU A 40 2.25 6.87 -17.99
C GLU A 40 2.08 6.70 -16.49
N GLU A 41 2.90 7.39 -15.72
CA GLU A 41 2.90 7.26 -14.27
C GLU A 41 2.77 8.63 -13.64
N HIS A 42 2.02 8.64 -12.54
CA HIS A 42 1.51 9.84 -11.91
C HIS A 42 1.68 9.70 -10.41
N ILE A 43 2.35 10.66 -9.79
CA ILE A 43 2.57 10.71 -8.35
C ILE A 43 1.78 11.88 -7.80
N SER A 44 0.89 11.61 -6.84
CA SER A 44 0.20 12.66 -6.07
C SER A 44 0.91 12.84 -4.75
N LEU A 45 1.18 14.08 -4.36
CA LEU A 45 1.79 14.46 -3.09
C LEU A 45 0.75 15.11 -2.18
N ILE A 46 0.66 14.62 -0.96
CA ILE A 46 -0.34 15.02 0.03
C ILE A 46 0.38 15.25 1.37
N GLU A 47 0.13 16.38 2.02
CA GLU A 47 0.57 16.63 3.39
C GLU A 47 -0.42 16.02 4.39
N GLN A 48 0.09 15.34 5.41
CA GLN A 48 -0.71 14.76 6.49
C GLN A 48 -0.52 15.55 7.80
N PRO A 49 -1.45 15.45 8.77
CA PRO A 49 -2.69 14.66 8.77
C PRO A 49 -3.89 15.34 8.08
N GLU A 50 -3.74 16.59 7.63
CA GLU A 50 -4.85 17.41 7.11
C GLU A 50 -5.24 17.06 5.66
N TYR A 51 -4.57 16.08 5.06
CA TYR A 51 -4.75 15.64 3.67
C TYR A 51 -4.66 16.79 2.65
N ILE A 52 -3.76 17.75 2.90
CA ILE A 52 -3.59 18.91 2.03
C ILE A 52 -2.89 18.46 0.75
N TYR A 53 -3.55 18.65 -0.38
CA TYR A 53 -2.94 18.37 -1.67
C TYR A 53 -1.79 19.34 -1.96
N ILE A 54 -0.58 18.81 -2.12
CA ILE A 54 0.64 19.60 -2.40
C ILE A 54 0.81 19.75 -3.91
N GLY A 55 0.60 18.66 -4.66
CA GLY A 55 0.79 18.68 -6.09
C GLY A 55 0.87 17.32 -6.74
N HIS A 56 1.20 17.34 -8.03
CA HIS A 56 1.29 16.15 -8.87
C HIS A 56 2.54 16.18 -9.74
N ILE A 57 3.13 15.00 -9.92
CA ILE A 57 4.38 14.79 -10.62
C ILE A 57 4.21 13.68 -11.64
N THR A 58 4.68 13.92 -12.87
CA THR A 58 4.79 12.89 -13.92
C THR A 58 6.26 12.52 -14.09
N PRO A 59 6.75 11.43 -13.46
CA PRO A 59 8.10 10.95 -13.68
C PRO A 59 8.31 10.49 -15.12
N THR A 60 9.56 10.58 -15.60
CA THR A 60 9.91 10.19 -16.97
C THR A 60 9.95 8.67 -17.15
N THR A 61 10.22 7.91 -16.09
CA THR A 61 10.23 6.44 -16.10
C THR A 61 9.72 5.86 -14.77
N GLY A 62 9.29 4.59 -14.78
CA GLY A 62 8.84 3.86 -13.59
C GLY A 62 9.89 3.23 -12.72
N THR A 63 11.03 3.90 -12.63
CA THR A 63 12.14 3.51 -11.76
C THR A 63 12.12 4.35 -10.50
N GLU A 64 12.57 3.77 -9.39
CA GLU A 64 12.69 4.42 -8.10
C GLU A 64 13.52 5.71 -8.16
N LYS A 65 14.58 5.70 -8.97
CA LYS A 65 15.45 6.86 -9.18
C LYS A 65 14.74 7.99 -9.89
N SER A 66 13.96 7.67 -10.92
CA SER A 66 13.19 8.67 -11.65
C SER A 66 12.10 9.27 -10.78
N PHE A 67 11.50 8.48 -9.89
CA PHE A 67 10.48 8.94 -8.97
C PHE A 67 11.07 9.88 -7.92
N GLY A 68 12.11 9.43 -7.21
CA GLY A 68 12.79 10.25 -6.20
C GLY A 68 13.34 11.54 -6.79
N LYS A 69 13.97 11.49 -7.98
CA LYS A 69 14.47 12.70 -8.65
C LYS A 69 13.34 13.66 -9.04
N ALA A 70 12.22 13.15 -9.53
CA ALA A 70 11.09 14.00 -9.91
C ALA A 70 10.42 14.64 -8.68
N GLN A 71 10.39 13.93 -7.54
CA GLN A 71 9.94 14.48 -6.26
C GLN A 71 10.88 15.58 -5.74
N LEU A 72 12.19 15.33 -5.66
CA LEU A 72 13.16 16.33 -5.23
C LEU A 72 13.10 17.60 -6.10
N ASN A 73 13.11 17.43 -7.42
CA ASN A 73 12.96 18.55 -8.34
C ASN A 73 11.65 19.34 -8.14
N PHE A 74 10.56 18.65 -7.75
CA PHE A 74 9.30 19.31 -7.45
C PHE A 74 9.40 20.11 -6.15
N PHE A 75 10.03 19.56 -5.10
CA PHE A 75 10.23 20.29 -3.84
C PHE A 75 11.09 21.53 -4.04
N ASP A 76 12.22 21.39 -4.74
CA ASP A 76 13.11 22.50 -5.08
C ASP A 76 12.38 23.58 -5.89
N LYS A 77 11.62 23.18 -6.91
CA LYS A 77 10.90 24.12 -7.79
C LYS A 77 9.80 24.90 -7.05
N ASN A 78 9.20 24.30 -6.03
CA ASN A 78 8.10 24.91 -5.27
C ASN A 78 8.56 25.49 -3.92
N ASN A 79 9.88 25.63 -3.70
CA ASN A 79 10.46 26.14 -2.45
C ASN A 79 9.90 25.43 -1.20
N LEU A 80 9.78 24.10 -1.27
CA LEU A 80 9.29 23.27 -0.18
C LEU A 80 10.47 22.78 0.66
N GLU A 81 10.48 23.17 1.93
CA GLU A 81 11.57 22.86 2.84
C GLU A 81 11.35 21.49 3.49
N LEU A 82 12.31 20.58 3.28
CA LEU A 82 12.23 19.19 3.75
C LEU A 82 13.02 18.95 5.05
N ASP A 83 13.77 19.94 5.53
CA ASP A 83 14.65 19.80 6.70
C ASP A 83 13.88 19.46 7.99
N ASN A 84 12.60 19.85 8.04
CA ASN A 84 11.69 19.58 9.15
C ASN A 84 10.71 18.43 8.88
N LEU A 85 10.97 17.60 7.86
CA LEU A 85 10.10 16.49 7.49
C LEU A 85 10.25 15.34 8.51
N ALA A 86 9.25 15.16 9.36
CA ALA A 86 9.24 14.16 10.41
C ALA A 86 8.75 12.78 9.93
N ALA A 87 7.91 12.73 8.88
CA ALA A 87 7.35 11.49 8.39
C ALA A 87 7.15 11.48 6.87
N VAL A 88 7.44 10.33 6.24
CA VAL A 88 7.12 10.07 4.83
C VAL A 88 6.38 8.75 4.72
N GLY A 89 5.16 8.81 4.19
CA GLY A 89 4.32 7.67 3.88
C GLY A 89 4.16 7.49 2.37
N CYS A 90 3.93 6.24 1.95
CA CYS A 90 3.53 5.94 0.58
C CYS A 90 2.79 4.60 0.51
N ASN A 91 2.22 4.30 -0.65
CA ASN A 91 1.71 2.95 -0.90
C ASN A 91 2.87 1.93 -0.94
N GLY A 92 2.66 0.72 -0.41
CA GLY A 92 3.70 -0.31 -0.23
C GLY A 92 4.15 -1.04 -1.50
N THR A 93 4.23 -0.35 -2.65
CA THR A 93 4.73 -0.96 -3.88
C THR A 93 6.25 -1.13 -3.87
N VAL A 94 6.77 -2.10 -4.63
CA VAL A 94 8.22 -2.38 -4.71
C VAL A 94 9.02 -1.15 -5.15
N VAL A 95 8.47 -0.30 -6.02
CA VAL A 95 9.13 0.93 -6.48
C VAL A 95 9.21 1.97 -5.36
N ASN A 96 8.24 1.98 -4.44
CA ASN A 96 8.17 2.98 -3.38
C ASN A 96 8.94 2.55 -2.12
N THR A 97 8.80 1.30 -1.68
CA THR A 97 9.37 0.81 -0.39
C THR A 97 10.28 -0.41 -0.55
N GLY A 98 10.71 -0.73 -1.78
CA GLY A 98 11.53 -1.91 -2.04
C GLY A 98 12.87 -1.88 -1.29
N SER A 99 13.19 -2.99 -0.62
CA SER A 99 14.40 -3.13 0.23
C SER A 99 15.74 -2.88 -0.47
N LYS A 100 15.78 -2.91 -1.81
CA LYS A 100 16.98 -2.62 -2.61
C LYS A 100 16.84 -1.40 -3.52
N LYS A 101 15.60 -1.02 -3.85
CA LYS A 101 15.24 -0.08 -4.93
C LYS A 101 13.88 0.58 -4.68
N GLY A 102 13.65 1.01 -3.45
CA GLY A 102 12.52 1.85 -3.07
C GLY A 102 12.89 3.32 -3.18
N VAL A 103 11.91 4.18 -3.47
CA VAL A 103 12.02 5.63 -3.30
C VAL A 103 12.34 5.97 -1.84
N ILE A 104 11.63 5.34 -0.90
CA ILE A 104 11.93 5.37 0.53
C ILE A 104 12.77 4.15 0.85
N ASN A 105 14.08 4.34 1.01
CA ASN A 105 14.98 3.28 1.43
C ASN A 105 16.06 3.86 2.35
N ILE A 106 16.25 3.24 3.51
CA ILE A 106 17.38 3.51 4.38
C ILE A 106 18.45 2.49 4.04
N SER A 107 19.63 2.95 3.62
CA SER A 107 20.73 2.02 3.35
C SER A 107 21.15 1.32 4.65
N ASP A 108 21.59 0.06 4.55
CA ASP A 108 22.08 -0.69 5.71
C ASP A 108 23.19 0.08 6.46
N GLY A 109 24.03 0.83 5.72
CA GLY A 109 25.06 1.69 6.29
C GLY A 109 24.50 2.91 7.03
N SER A 110 23.44 3.56 6.52
CA SER A 110 22.80 4.69 7.23
C SER A 110 22.11 4.20 8.51
N ALA A 111 21.42 3.06 8.44
CA ALA A 111 20.80 2.44 9.59
C ALA A 111 21.85 1.99 10.63
N ALA A 112 23.00 1.47 10.18
CA ALA A 112 24.13 1.16 11.04
C ALA A 112 24.70 2.40 11.73
N SER A 113 24.87 3.51 11.02
CA SER A 113 25.33 4.77 11.61
C SER A 113 24.37 5.30 12.67
N ILE A 114 23.06 5.25 12.42
CA ILE A 114 22.04 5.65 13.42
C ILE A 114 22.11 4.73 14.65
N ALA A 115 22.18 3.41 14.44
CA ALA A 115 22.28 2.46 15.53
C ALA A 115 23.57 2.67 16.36
N SER A 116 24.71 2.89 15.71
CA SER A 116 25.98 3.20 16.37
C SER A 116 25.92 4.51 17.16
N ALA A 117 25.28 5.55 16.62
CA ALA A 117 25.08 6.81 17.35
C ALA A 117 24.27 6.59 18.63
N VAL A 118 23.14 5.89 18.54
CA VAL A 118 22.31 5.56 19.72
C VAL A 118 23.10 4.72 20.73
N LEU A 119 23.81 3.69 20.28
CA LEU A 119 24.63 2.83 21.14
C LEU A 119 25.74 3.62 21.86
N LYS A 120 26.27 4.66 21.22
CA LYS A 120 27.25 5.56 21.82
C LYS A 120 26.59 6.46 22.87
N ASP A 121 25.43 7.01 22.58
CA ASP A 121 24.68 7.87 23.51
C ASP A 121 24.24 7.11 24.77
N VAL A 122 23.89 5.82 24.64
CA VAL A 122 23.57 4.95 25.78
C VAL A 122 24.81 4.33 26.45
N GLY A 123 26.02 4.71 26.02
CA GLY A 123 27.29 4.28 26.63
C GLY A 123 27.66 2.82 26.40
N ILE A 124 27.04 2.14 25.43
CA ILE A 124 27.32 0.73 25.10
C ILE A 124 28.58 0.61 24.24
N ILE A 125 28.86 1.60 23.39
CA ILE A 125 30.07 1.66 22.56
C ILE A 125 30.81 2.98 22.77
N THR A 126 32.13 2.94 22.65
CA THR A 126 33.01 4.10 22.73
C THR A 126 33.45 4.57 21.34
N THR A 127 34.07 5.75 21.23
CA THR A 127 34.63 6.25 19.96
C THR A 127 35.83 5.45 19.46
N GLU A 128 36.44 4.65 20.32
CA GLU A 128 37.60 3.82 19.99
C GLU A 128 37.21 2.44 19.47
N ASP A 129 35.96 2.03 19.70
CA ASP A 129 35.45 0.78 19.17
C ASP A 129 35.34 0.88 17.63
N PRO A 130 35.92 -0.07 16.88
CA PRO A 130 35.79 -0.06 15.43
C PRO A 130 34.30 -0.14 15.09
N LEU A 131 33.80 0.85 14.32
CA LEU A 131 32.47 0.88 13.71
C LEU A 131 32.29 -0.41 12.88
N THR A 132 31.88 -1.47 13.55
CA THR A 132 32.18 -2.84 13.13
C THR A 132 31.11 -3.27 12.15
N ARG A 133 31.28 -2.95 10.86
CA ARG A 133 30.57 -3.55 9.71
C ARG A 133 29.13 -3.97 10.05
N ALA A 134 28.39 -3.06 10.68
CA ALA A 134 27.14 -3.39 11.37
C ALA A 134 26.01 -3.57 10.37
N ASP A 135 26.20 -3.13 9.12
CA ASP A 135 25.30 -3.26 7.99
C ASP A 135 24.68 -4.67 7.89
N LYS A 136 25.51 -5.71 7.96
CA LYS A 136 25.05 -7.11 7.90
C LYS A 136 24.29 -7.54 9.16
N LYS A 137 24.61 -6.97 10.33
CA LYS A 137 23.92 -7.24 11.60
C LYS A 137 22.57 -6.53 11.62
N VAL A 138 22.52 -5.26 11.21
CA VAL A 138 21.31 -4.45 11.04
C VAL A 138 20.35 -5.13 10.08
N SER A 139 20.83 -5.59 8.92
CA SER A 139 19.99 -6.31 7.94
C SER A 139 19.38 -7.60 8.53
N ARG A 140 20.16 -8.34 9.33
CA ARG A 140 19.69 -9.55 10.04
C ARG A 140 18.64 -9.21 11.11
N GLU A 141 18.88 -8.20 11.94
CA GLU A 141 17.95 -7.79 13.00
C GLU A 141 16.68 -7.15 12.46
N GLN A 142 16.76 -6.36 11.38
CA GLN A 142 15.58 -5.89 10.66
C GLN A 142 14.75 -7.06 10.12
N LYS A 143 15.39 -8.14 9.63
CA LYS A 143 14.67 -9.35 9.17
C LYS A 143 14.00 -10.09 10.33
N LYS A 144 14.67 -10.23 11.48
CA LYS A 144 14.08 -10.85 12.67
C LYS A 144 12.92 -10.02 13.24
N SER A 145 13.09 -8.70 13.37
CA SER A 145 12.07 -7.79 13.87
C SER A 145 10.84 -7.80 12.97
N ARG A 146 11.01 -7.74 11.64
CA ARG A 146 9.90 -7.91 10.68
C ARG A 146 9.17 -9.24 10.86
N ASN A 147 9.92 -10.33 11.03
CA ASN A 147 9.33 -11.65 11.25
C ASN A 147 8.63 -11.77 12.61
N THR A 148 9.07 -11.03 13.64
CA THR A 148 8.50 -11.06 14.99
C THR A 148 7.24 -10.21 15.04
N ALA A 149 7.28 -8.98 14.51
CA ALA A 149 6.11 -8.12 14.35
C ALA A 149 5.00 -8.79 13.52
N MET A 150 5.35 -9.56 12.48
CA MET A 150 4.37 -10.36 11.73
C MET A 150 3.72 -11.47 12.57
N LYS A 151 4.45 -12.07 13.54
CA LYS A 151 3.91 -13.10 14.42
C LYS A 151 3.08 -12.53 15.57
N GLU A 152 3.48 -11.38 16.11
CA GLU A 152 2.74 -10.66 17.16
C GLU A 152 1.41 -10.11 16.64
N PHE A 153 1.34 -9.74 15.36
CA PHE A 153 0.10 -9.34 14.71
C PHE A 153 -0.93 -10.49 14.62
N GLU A 154 -0.48 -11.76 14.69
CA GLU A 154 -1.35 -12.93 14.57
C GLU A 154 -2.03 -13.34 15.89
N SER A 155 -1.72 -12.72 17.03
CA SER A 155 -2.13 -13.25 18.36
C SER A 155 -3.15 -12.44 19.17
N ASP A 156 -3.48 -11.20 18.79
CA ASP A 156 -4.42 -10.41 19.59
C ASP A 156 -5.83 -10.46 18.97
N SER A 157 -6.77 -11.06 19.70
CA SER A 157 -8.20 -10.97 19.41
C SER A 157 -8.60 -9.50 19.43
N ARG A 158 -8.76 -8.92 18.24
CA ARG A 158 -8.96 -7.49 18.04
C ARG A 158 -10.41 -7.23 17.65
N ILE A 159 -11.07 -6.34 18.39
CA ILE A 159 -12.42 -5.86 18.04
C ILE A 159 -12.27 -4.82 16.94
N ILE A 160 -12.75 -5.14 15.72
CA ILE A 160 -12.68 -4.22 14.58
C ILE A 160 -13.95 -3.40 14.49
N ARG A 161 -13.84 -2.07 14.59
CA ARG A 161 -15.00 -1.16 14.51
C ARG A 161 -15.30 -0.65 13.11
N SER A 162 -14.29 -0.47 12.27
CA SER A 162 -14.50 -0.11 10.88
C SER A 162 -13.47 -0.71 9.95
N LEU A 163 -13.92 -1.23 8.82
CA LEU A 163 -13.10 -1.99 7.88
C LEU A 163 -13.03 -1.30 6.53
N TYR A 164 -11.83 -1.11 6.02
CA TYR A 164 -11.59 -0.74 4.64
C TYR A 164 -10.93 -1.91 3.91
N PHE A 165 -11.45 -2.27 2.73
CA PHE A 165 -10.79 -3.26 1.88
C PHE A 165 -10.44 -2.70 0.50
N ASN A 166 -9.25 -3.06 0.03
CA ASN A 166 -8.75 -2.69 -1.29
C ASN A 166 -8.47 -3.94 -2.12
N VAL A 167 -9.01 -4.00 -3.34
CA VAL A 167 -8.80 -5.13 -4.26
C VAL A 167 -7.77 -4.73 -5.30
N ARG A 168 -6.71 -5.52 -5.43
CA ARG A 168 -5.69 -5.40 -6.46
C ARG A 168 -5.73 -6.61 -7.39
N LYS A 169 -5.56 -6.36 -8.69
CA LYS A 169 -5.40 -7.43 -9.70
C LYS A 169 -3.97 -7.43 -10.21
N ASP A 170 -3.23 -8.49 -9.91
CA ASP A 170 -1.87 -8.68 -10.36
C ASP A 170 -1.83 -9.64 -11.55
N LYS A 171 -0.98 -9.32 -12.53
CA LYS A 171 -0.85 -10.10 -13.77
C LYS A 171 0.55 -10.69 -13.84
N THR A 172 0.63 -12.02 -13.76
CA THR A 172 1.89 -12.76 -13.83
C THR A 172 2.03 -13.44 -15.18
N LEU A 173 3.16 -13.22 -15.85
CA LEU A 173 3.46 -13.90 -17.12
C LEU A 173 4.13 -15.25 -16.83
N LEU A 174 3.43 -16.34 -17.13
CA LEU A 174 3.96 -17.69 -17.10
C LEU A 174 4.37 -18.14 -18.49
N GLN A 175 5.40 -18.98 -18.57
CA GLN A 175 5.78 -19.70 -19.77
C GLN A 175 5.28 -21.14 -19.64
N LYS A 176 4.33 -21.53 -20.48
CA LYS A 176 3.79 -22.89 -20.53
C LYS A 176 4.35 -23.59 -21.77
N ASN A 177 4.99 -24.74 -21.56
CA ASN A 177 5.37 -25.61 -22.66
C ASN A 177 4.12 -26.38 -23.13
N LYS A 178 3.80 -26.26 -24.43
CA LYS A 178 2.76 -27.04 -25.10
C LYS A 178 3.40 -27.60 -26.36
N ASN A 179 3.49 -28.92 -26.46
CA ASN A 179 4.04 -29.63 -27.63
C ASN A 179 5.45 -29.13 -28.04
N GLY A 180 6.36 -28.95 -27.07
CA GLY A 180 7.74 -28.53 -27.33
C GLY A 180 7.92 -27.03 -27.62
N ARG A 181 6.83 -26.25 -27.70
CA ARG A 181 6.88 -24.79 -27.85
C ARG A 181 6.47 -24.08 -26.57
N LEU A 182 7.25 -23.08 -26.17
CA LEU A 182 6.98 -22.22 -25.02
C LEU A 182 6.01 -21.09 -25.40
N TYR A 183 4.83 -21.10 -24.78
CA TYR A 183 3.82 -20.05 -24.93
C TYR A 183 3.75 -19.19 -23.68
N LYS A 184 3.63 -17.87 -23.88
CA LYS A 184 3.35 -16.94 -22.78
C LYS A 184 1.88 -17.04 -22.41
N LYS A 185 1.58 -17.38 -21.16
CA LYS A 185 0.25 -17.35 -20.55
C LYS A 185 0.26 -16.27 -19.47
N THR A 186 -0.64 -15.30 -19.56
CA THR A 186 -0.86 -14.37 -18.45
C THR A 186 -1.82 -15.02 -17.46
N VAL A 187 -1.42 -15.14 -16.20
CA VAL A 187 -2.30 -15.50 -15.08
C VAL A 187 -2.65 -14.22 -14.35
N VAL A 188 -3.92 -14.06 -14.01
CA VAL A 188 -4.40 -12.92 -13.22
C VAL A 188 -4.74 -13.46 -11.84
N GLU A 189 -4.12 -12.90 -10.82
CA GLU A 189 -4.39 -13.18 -9.42
C GLU A 189 -4.97 -11.92 -8.78
N GLU A 190 -5.88 -12.10 -7.84
CA GLU A 190 -6.51 -10.99 -7.13
C GLU A 190 -6.16 -11.09 -5.66
N HIS A 191 -5.86 -9.94 -5.07
CA HIS A 191 -5.50 -9.81 -3.67
C HIS A 191 -6.38 -8.74 -3.04
N ILE A 192 -6.93 -9.04 -1.88
CA ILE A 192 -7.71 -8.10 -1.09
C ILE A 192 -6.90 -7.77 0.15
N SER A 193 -6.59 -6.50 0.36
CA SER A 193 -5.98 -6.00 1.60
C SER A 193 -7.07 -5.49 2.52
N LEU A 194 -6.99 -5.83 3.80
CA LEU A 194 -7.93 -5.47 4.86
C LEU A 194 -7.24 -4.50 5.82
N ILE A 195 -7.87 -3.36 6.08
CA ILE A 195 -7.32 -2.26 6.88
C ILE A 195 -8.41 -1.79 7.84
N GLU A 196 -8.09 -1.63 9.12
CA GLU A 196 -8.97 -1.00 10.10
C GLU A 196 -8.88 0.53 9.98
N GLN A 197 -10.01 1.21 10.02
CA GLN A 197 -10.09 2.68 10.12
C GLN A 197 -10.59 3.10 11.51
N PRO A 198 -10.29 4.34 11.97
CA PRO A 198 -9.53 5.41 11.31
C PRO A 198 -8.01 5.30 11.44
N GLU A 199 -7.49 4.38 12.23
CA GLU A 199 -6.04 4.27 12.54
C GLU A 199 -5.21 3.67 11.38
N TYR A 200 -5.86 3.30 10.27
CA TYR A 200 -5.24 2.68 9.08
C TYR A 200 -4.39 1.44 9.40
N ILE A 201 -4.86 0.63 10.35
CA ILE A 201 -4.11 -0.53 10.82
C ILE A 201 -4.30 -1.69 9.86
N TYR A 202 -3.21 -2.19 9.30
CA TYR A 202 -3.25 -3.31 8.37
C TYR A 202 -3.66 -4.59 9.10
N ILE A 203 -4.85 -5.13 8.82
CA ILE A 203 -5.38 -6.35 9.46
C ILE A 203 -4.83 -7.60 8.77
N GLY A 204 -4.66 -7.55 7.44
CA GLY A 204 -4.20 -8.71 6.69
C GLY A 204 -4.56 -8.64 5.22
N HIS A 205 -4.38 -9.77 4.52
CA HIS A 205 -4.79 -9.90 3.14
C HIS A 205 -5.33 -11.30 2.84
N VAL A 206 -6.17 -11.37 1.81
CA VAL A 206 -6.73 -12.61 1.30
C VAL A 206 -6.58 -12.69 -0.21
N THR A 207 -6.34 -13.90 -0.72
CA THR A 207 -6.28 -14.20 -2.15
C THR A 207 -7.53 -15.00 -2.53
N PRO A 208 -8.58 -14.35 -3.05
CA PRO A 208 -9.77 -15.03 -3.51
C PRO A 208 -9.48 -15.97 -4.69
N THR A 209 -10.28 -17.03 -4.80
CA THR A 209 -10.14 -18.05 -5.86
C THR A 209 -10.64 -17.53 -7.22
N THR A 210 -11.63 -16.64 -7.21
CA THR A 210 -12.21 -16.01 -8.41
C THR A 210 -12.55 -14.54 -8.16
N GLY A 211 -12.68 -13.77 -9.25
CA GLY A 211 -13.02 -12.34 -9.24
C GLY A 211 -14.48 -11.99 -9.12
N THR A 212 -15.25 -12.83 -8.42
CA THR A 212 -16.67 -12.62 -8.17
C THR A 212 -16.87 -12.05 -6.76
N GLU A 213 -17.95 -11.28 -6.59
CA GLU A 213 -18.34 -10.69 -5.32
C GLU A 213 -18.46 -11.73 -4.20
N LYS A 214 -18.99 -12.92 -4.52
CA LYS A 214 -19.17 -14.02 -3.56
C LYS A 214 -17.85 -14.61 -3.11
N SER A 215 -16.93 -14.79 -4.04
CA SER A 215 -15.59 -15.31 -3.76
C SER A 215 -14.81 -14.34 -2.87
N PHE A 216 -14.93 -13.04 -3.15
CA PHE A 216 -14.31 -11.99 -2.35
C PHE A 216 -14.89 -11.95 -0.94
N GLY A 217 -16.21 -11.90 -0.81
CA GLY A 217 -16.88 -11.88 0.49
C GLY A 217 -16.58 -13.13 1.32
N LYS A 218 -16.64 -14.33 0.70
CA LYS A 218 -16.33 -15.59 1.39
C LYS A 218 -14.87 -15.68 1.84
N ALA A 219 -13.93 -15.20 1.02
CA ALA A 219 -12.52 -15.17 1.40
C ALA A 219 -12.28 -14.25 2.61
N GLN A 220 -12.98 -13.11 2.69
CA GLN A 220 -12.90 -12.19 3.82
C GLN A 220 -13.51 -12.81 5.09
N LEU A 221 -14.72 -13.37 5.01
CA LEU A 221 -15.37 -14.03 6.16
C LEU A 221 -14.52 -15.17 6.73
N ASN A 222 -14.02 -16.05 5.86
CA ASN A 222 -13.12 -17.14 6.26
C ASN A 222 -11.85 -16.62 6.95
N PHE A 223 -11.34 -15.46 6.53
CA PHE A 223 -10.17 -14.85 7.16
C PHE A 223 -10.52 -14.29 8.54
N PHE A 224 -11.67 -13.65 8.71
CA PHE A 224 -12.11 -13.19 10.01
C PHE A 224 -12.30 -14.34 10.99
N ASP A 225 -12.98 -15.41 10.56
CA ASP A 225 -13.18 -16.62 11.37
C ASP A 225 -11.86 -17.28 11.76
N LYS A 226 -10.92 -17.42 10.81
CA LYS A 226 -9.62 -18.06 11.05
C LYS A 226 -8.75 -17.28 12.06
N ASN A 227 -8.87 -15.95 12.07
CA ASN A 227 -8.06 -15.09 12.94
C ASN A 227 -8.82 -14.66 14.21
N ASN A 228 -9.97 -15.28 14.51
CA ASN A 228 -10.81 -14.93 15.67
C ASN A 228 -11.12 -13.43 15.74
N LEU A 229 -11.38 -12.81 14.59
CA LEU A 229 -11.72 -11.38 14.51
C LEU A 229 -13.23 -11.22 14.70
N GLU A 230 -13.63 -10.62 15.82
CA GLU A 230 -15.03 -10.33 16.11
C GLU A 230 -15.53 -9.17 15.26
N LEU A 231 -16.57 -9.44 14.47
CA LEU A 231 -17.21 -8.45 13.60
C LEU A 231 -18.53 -7.93 14.17
N ASP A 232 -18.93 -8.39 15.37
CA ASP A 232 -20.17 -7.98 16.04
C ASP A 232 -20.26 -6.48 16.30
N ASN A 233 -19.11 -5.82 16.41
CA ASN A 233 -18.99 -4.37 16.64
C ASN A 233 -18.64 -3.58 15.37
N LEU A 234 -18.71 -4.21 14.18
CA LEU A 234 -18.38 -3.57 12.93
C LEU A 234 -19.45 -2.55 12.53
N ALA A 235 -19.14 -1.27 12.66
CA ALA A 235 -20.07 -0.18 12.40
C ALA A 235 -20.04 0.28 10.92
N ALA A 236 -18.92 0.10 10.23
CA ALA A 236 -18.74 0.59 8.87
C ALA A 236 -17.81 -0.32 8.03
N VAL A 237 -18.14 -0.43 6.74
CA VAL A 237 -17.30 -1.08 5.72
C VAL A 237 -17.13 -0.13 4.53
N GLY A 238 -15.88 0.15 4.19
CA GLY A 238 -15.48 0.96 3.05
C GLY A 238 -14.68 0.16 2.02
N CYS A 239 -14.72 0.60 0.77
CA CYS A 239 -13.92 0.03 -0.31
C CYS A 239 -13.84 0.98 -1.50
N ASN A 240 -12.99 0.66 -2.48
CA ASN A 240 -13.01 1.37 -3.77
C ASN A 240 -14.33 1.13 -4.50
N CYS A 241 -14.90 2.21 -5.09
CA CYS A 241 -16.16 2.24 -5.83
C CYS A 241 -16.11 1.47 -7.17
N THR A 242 -15.98 0.14 -7.11
CA THR A 242 -16.20 -0.74 -8.26
C THR A 242 -17.52 -1.46 -8.12
N VAL A 243 -18.20 -1.75 -9.24
CA VAL A 243 -19.49 -2.46 -9.25
C VAL A 243 -19.43 -3.80 -8.51
N VAL A 244 -18.28 -4.49 -8.57
CA VAL A 244 -18.06 -5.76 -7.86
C VAL A 244 -18.05 -5.56 -6.34
N ASN A 245 -17.52 -4.43 -5.86
CA ASN A 245 -17.42 -4.15 -4.43
C ASN A 245 -18.71 -3.52 -3.87
N THR A 246 -19.27 -2.51 -4.55
CA THR A 246 -20.37 -1.65 -4.05
C THR A 246 -21.73 -1.92 -4.71
N GLY A 247 -21.84 -2.90 -5.60
CA GLY A 247 -23.09 -3.20 -6.31
C GLY A 247 -24.26 -3.47 -5.37
N SER A 248 -25.37 -2.74 -5.54
CA SER A 248 -26.54 -2.82 -4.66
C SER A 248 -27.23 -4.20 -4.63
N LYS A 249 -27.07 -5.00 -5.70
CA LYS A 249 -27.64 -6.35 -5.83
C LYS A 249 -26.59 -7.47 -5.72
N LYS A 250 -25.34 -7.19 -6.09
CA LYS A 250 -24.25 -8.17 -6.26
C LYS A 250 -22.88 -7.56 -5.91
N GLY A 251 -22.82 -6.83 -4.81
CA GLY A 251 -21.59 -6.25 -4.27
C GLY A 251 -21.01 -7.10 -3.14
N VAL A 252 -19.69 -7.00 -2.94
CA VAL A 252 -19.02 -7.62 -1.78
C VAL A 252 -19.62 -7.11 -0.47
N ILE A 253 -19.87 -5.81 -0.34
CA ILE A 253 -20.52 -5.24 0.86
C ILE A 253 -21.88 -5.89 1.06
N LYS A 254 -22.67 -6.02 -0.01
CA LYS A 254 -24.00 -6.62 0.07
C LYS A 254 -23.96 -8.09 0.49
N TYR A 255 -22.98 -8.83 0.00
CA TYR A 255 -22.76 -10.22 0.37
C TYR A 255 -22.42 -10.35 1.86
N ILE A 256 -21.50 -9.51 2.35
CA ILE A 256 -21.10 -9.48 3.76
C ILE A 256 -22.30 -9.15 4.67
N GLU A 257 -23.08 -8.11 4.35
CA GLU A 257 -24.32 -7.76 5.07
C GLU A 257 -25.29 -8.94 5.16
N GLN A 258 -25.54 -9.64 4.05
CA GLN A 258 -26.45 -10.79 4.01
C GLN A 258 -25.94 -11.97 4.83
N SER A 259 -24.63 -12.19 4.82
CA SER A 259 -24.00 -13.24 5.64
C SER A 259 -24.12 -12.94 7.13
N PHE A 260 -23.97 -11.68 7.56
CA PHE A 260 -24.24 -11.30 8.94
C PHE A 260 -25.69 -11.53 9.33
N ILE A 261 -26.64 -11.09 8.50
CA ILE A 261 -28.07 -11.27 8.76
C ILE A 261 -28.44 -12.76 8.89
N MET A 262 -27.86 -13.65 8.08
CA MET A 262 -28.09 -15.10 8.19
C MET A 262 -27.50 -15.70 9.47
N VAL A 263 -26.37 -15.19 9.98
CA VAL A 263 -25.72 -15.69 11.20
C VAL A 263 -26.45 -15.24 12.48
N TYR A 264 -27.08 -14.06 12.49
CA TYR A 264 -27.83 -13.55 13.65
C TYR A 264 -29.27 -14.09 13.79
N LEU A 265 -29.77 -14.88 12.84
CA LEU A 265 -31.15 -15.41 12.85
C LEU A 265 -31.32 -16.87 13.35
N PRO A 266 -30.59 -17.34 14.39
CA PRO A 266 -31.13 -18.45 15.20
C PRO A 266 -31.89 -18.00 16.45
N THR A 267 -31.51 -16.92 17.15
CA THR A 267 -32.21 -16.49 18.38
C THR A 267 -31.79 -15.08 18.81
N THR A 268 -32.73 -14.13 18.65
CA THR A 268 -32.81 -12.80 19.30
C THR A 268 -31.53 -12.00 19.52
N ARG A 269 -31.24 -11.06 18.61
CA ARG A 269 -30.91 -9.64 18.87
C ARG A 269 -31.01 -8.84 17.55
N GLN A 270 -31.39 -7.57 17.64
CA GLN A 270 -31.83 -6.74 16.50
C GLN A 270 -30.77 -6.54 15.40
N PRO A 271 -31.17 -6.30 14.13
CA PRO A 271 -30.25 -6.11 13.02
C PRO A 271 -29.37 -4.87 13.21
N ILE A 272 -28.05 -5.05 13.17
CA ILE A 272 -27.07 -3.97 13.16
C ILE A 272 -27.05 -3.36 11.75
N ALA A 273 -27.48 -2.11 11.64
CA ALA A 273 -27.38 -1.35 10.39
C ALA A 273 -25.93 -0.92 10.18
N ILE A 274 -25.17 -1.66 9.36
CA ILE A 274 -23.83 -1.26 8.92
C ILE A 274 -23.98 0.04 8.10
N LYS A 275 -23.36 1.14 8.55
CA LYS A 275 -23.33 2.38 7.77
C LYS A 275 -22.35 2.20 6.62
N THR A 276 -22.86 2.19 5.40
CA THR A 276 -22.05 2.23 4.18
C THR A 276 -21.59 3.67 3.93
N PHE A 277 -20.27 3.88 3.92
CA PHE A 277 -19.69 5.14 3.48
C PHE A 277 -19.18 4.95 2.05
N ILE A 278 -19.86 5.62 1.11
CA ILE A 278 -19.41 5.77 -0.27
C ILE A 278 -18.82 7.19 -0.35
N PRO A 279 -17.52 7.36 -0.60
CA PRO A 279 -16.95 8.69 -0.86
C PRO A 279 -17.47 9.27 -2.18
#